data_AF-A0A3A5IAR3-F1
#
_entry.id   AF-A0A3A5IAR3-F1
#
_cell.length_a   1.000
_cell.length_b   1.000
_cell.length_c   1.000
_cell.angle_alpha   90.00
_cell.angle_beta   90.00
_cell.angle_gamma   90.00
#
_symmetry.space_group_name_H-M   'P 1'
#
loop_
_entity.id
_entity.type
_entity.pdbx_description
1 polymer ?
#
loop_
_entity_poly.entity_id
_entity_poly.type
_entity_poly.pdbx_seq_one_letter_code
_entity_poly.pdbx_strand_id
1 'polypeptide(L)'
;MKIIKQLLIGAIVGFIIAISALNFSTIDFLHYAKPAVICLFSLNVILLGWSLLLCKQIKQLHNTELTGEEEDAAGELKYKKFSDYSLFAQSSTVLSFLALSFTLVCKMDIVLVILSIILLIVGYAFTAYMIQLMKFVYPDREIPLFLTRSFRKSFWKSLMKGKNILLCMVYINRITY
;
A
#
# COMPACT_ATOMS: atom_id res chain seq x y z
N MET A 1 -18.76 -7.20 8.48
CA MET A 1 -18.41 -8.39 9.29
C MET A 1 -17.18 -9.16 8.79
N LYS A 2 -16.92 -9.28 7.47
CA LYS A 2 -15.78 -10.05 6.92
C LYS A 2 -14.41 -9.51 7.37
N ILE A 3 -14.26 -8.19 7.42
CA ILE A 3 -13.01 -7.50 7.85
C ILE A 3 -12.73 -7.75 9.34
N ILE A 4 -13.74 -7.64 10.20
CA ILE A 4 -13.60 -7.89 11.65
C ILE A 4 -13.19 -9.35 11.90
N LYS A 5 -13.77 -10.30 11.16
CA LYS A 5 -13.39 -11.71 11.24
C LYS A 5 -11.95 -11.94 10.78
N GLN A 6 -11.51 -11.34 9.68
CA GLN A 6 -10.13 -11.45 9.21
C GLN A 6 -9.13 -10.84 10.20
N LEU A 7 -9.46 -9.69 10.81
CA LEU A 7 -8.63 -9.05 11.81
C LEU A 7 -8.52 -9.89 13.09
N LEU A 8 -9.62 -10.48 13.54
CA LEU A 8 -9.62 -11.41 14.68
C LEU A 8 -8.78 -12.66 14.39
N ILE A 9 -8.91 -13.25 13.19
CA ILE A 9 -8.11 -14.41 12.80
C ILE A 9 -6.62 -14.04 12.77
N GLY A 10 -6.26 -12.89 12.20
CA GLY A 10 -4.88 -12.40 12.18
C GLY A 10 -4.32 -12.18 13.59
N ALA A 11 -5.12 -11.61 14.49
CA ALA A 11 -4.74 -11.40 15.89
C ALA A 11 -4.55 -12.74 16.63
N ILE A 12 -5.46 -13.71 16.45
CA ILE A 12 -5.37 -15.03 17.06
C ILE A 12 -4.12 -15.77 16.56
N VAL A 13 -3.88 -15.77 15.25
CA VAL A 13 -2.70 -16.42 14.66
C VAL A 13 -1.42 -15.76 15.15
N GLY A 14 -1.35 -14.43 15.14
CA GLY A 14 -0.19 -13.69 15.66
C GLY A 14 0.06 -13.96 17.14
N PHE A 15 -0.99 -14.06 17.94
CA PHE A 15 -0.90 -14.36 19.37
C PHE A 15 -0.42 -15.79 19.64
N ILE A 16 -0.92 -16.78 18.91
CA ILE A 16 -0.48 -18.17 19.03
C ILE A 16 1.01 -18.27 18.69
N ILE A 17 1.46 -17.64 17.60
CA ILE A 17 2.88 -17.62 17.21
C ILE A 17 3.73 -16.97 18.30
N ALA A 18 3.27 -15.86 18.89
CA ALA A 18 3.99 -15.17 19.96
C ALA A 18 4.12 -16.00 21.25
N ILE A 19 3.04 -16.67 21.68
CA ILE A 19 3.07 -17.57 22.85
C ILE A 19 3.93 -18.80 22.59
N SER A 20 3.85 -19.38 21.39
CA SER A 20 4.74 -20.48 21.01
C SER A 20 6.20 -20.05 21.08
N ALA A 21 6.54 -18.88 20.54
CA ALA A 21 7.90 -18.33 20.61
C ALA A 21 8.37 -18.09 22.06
N LEU A 22 7.50 -17.62 22.96
CA LEU A 22 7.83 -17.43 24.38
C LEU A 22 8.06 -18.75 25.13
N ASN A 23 7.34 -19.82 24.79
CA ASN A 23 7.51 -21.14 25.41
C ASN A 23 8.79 -21.85 24.97
N PHE A 24 9.33 -21.52 23.80
CA PHE A 24 10.69 -21.92 23.39
C PHE A 24 11.73 -20.98 24.02
N SER A 25 11.87 -21.02 25.35
CA SER A 25 12.81 -20.18 26.12
C SER A 25 14.30 -20.35 25.76
N THR A 26 14.62 -21.34 24.91
CA THR A 26 15.97 -21.60 24.39
C THR A 26 16.27 -20.90 23.07
N ILE A 27 15.26 -20.33 22.39
CA ILE A 27 15.48 -19.58 21.16
C ILE A 27 15.83 -18.14 21.55
N ASP A 28 17.09 -17.77 21.33
CA ASP A 28 17.54 -16.38 21.47
C ASP A 28 16.87 -15.52 20.39
N PHE A 29 15.69 -15.00 20.70
CA PHE A 29 14.90 -14.17 19.79
C PHE A 29 15.69 -12.94 19.30
N LEU A 30 16.59 -12.42 20.14
CA LEU A 30 17.43 -11.29 19.80
C LEU A 30 18.40 -11.62 18.65
N HIS A 31 18.89 -12.87 18.63
CA HIS A 31 19.76 -13.38 17.57
C HIS A 31 19.06 -13.39 16.20
N TYR A 32 17.78 -13.76 16.16
CA TYR A 32 17.00 -13.84 14.91
C TYR A 32 16.29 -12.54 14.51
N ALA A 33 16.18 -11.57 15.42
CA ALA A 33 15.50 -10.32 15.14
C ALA A 33 16.19 -9.52 14.03
N LYS A 34 17.53 -9.38 14.08
CA LYS A 34 18.29 -8.64 13.05
C LYS A 34 18.10 -9.21 11.64
N PRO A 35 18.31 -10.52 11.38
CA PRO A 35 18.08 -11.08 10.05
C PRO A 35 16.62 -10.99 9.61
N ALA A 36 15.65 -11.07 10.52
CA ALA A 36 14.24 -10.86 10.19
C ALA A 36 13.96 -9.44 9.68
N VAL A 37 14.51 -8.40 10.31
CA VAL A 37 14.38 -7.01 9.85
C VAL A 37 15.06 -6.79 8.50
N ILE A 38 16.24 -7.38 8.28
CA ILE A 38 16.95 -7.31 6.98
C ILE A 38 16.12 -7.98 5.87
N CYS A 39 15.47 -9.10 6.18
CA CYS A 39 14.55 -9.78 5.26
C CYS A 39 13.35 -8.88 4.90
N LEU A 40 12.74 -8.24 5.90
CA LEU A 40 11.65 -7.28 5.70
C LEU A 40 12.09 -6.10 4.81
N PHE A 41 13.28 -5.54 5.06
CA PHE A 41 13.82 -4.46 4.23
C PHE A 41 14.04 -4.89 2.78
N SER A 42 14.67 -6.05 2.58
CA SER A 42 14.94 -6.60 1.25
C SER A 42 13.64 -6.80 0.46
N LEU A 43 12.62 -7.39 1.10
CA LEU A 43 11.33 -7.61 0.49
C LEU A 43 10.64 -6.27 0.15
N ASN A 44 10.73 -5.29 1.04
CA ASN A 44 10.15 -3.96 0.82
C ASN A 44 10.79 -3.23 -0.37
N VAL A 45 12.12 -3.27 -0.49
CA VAL A 45 12.85 -2.70 -1.62
C VAL A 45 12.41 -3.34 -2.94
N ILE A 46 12.20 -4.66 -2.96
CA ILE A 46 11.71 -5.38 -4.15
C ILE A 46 10.30 -4.89 -4.53
N LEU A 47 9.38 -4.76 -3.55
CA LEU A 47 8.02 -4.28 -3.82
C LEU A 47 8.01 -2.84 -4.36
N LEU A 48 8.79 -1.94 -3.75
CA LEU A 48 8.91 -0.55 -4.21
C LEU A 48 9.53 -0.48 -5.61
N GLY A 49 10.56 -1.28 -5.87
CA GLY A 49 11.16 -1.40 -7.19
C GLY A 49 10.15 -1.85 -8.26
N TRP A 50 9.35 -2.87 -7.95
CA TRP A 50 8.30 -3.35 -8.85
C TRP A 50 7.21 -2.31 -9.09
N SER A 51 6.83 -1.59 -8.04
CA SER A 51 5.88 -0.48 -8.10
C SER A 51 6.36 0.64 -9.05
N LEU A 52 7.66 0.97 -9.04
CA LEU A 52 8.23 1.92 -10.00
C LEU A 52 8.13 1.45 -11.45
N LEU A 53 8.40 0.16 -11.71
CA LEU A 53 8.31 -0.41 -13.06
C LEU A 53 6.87 -0.34 -13.59
N LEU A 54 5.89 -0.72 -12.77
CA LEU A 54 4.47 -0.61 -13.12
C LEU A 54 4.05 0.83 -13.41
N CYS A 55 4.53 1.79 -12.61
CA CYS A 55 4.26 3.20 -12.85
C CYS A 55 4.80 3.65 -14.22
N LYS A 56 6.02 3.25 -14.60
CA LYS A 56 6.59 3.59 -15.91
C LYS A 56 5.77 2.97 -17.04
N GLN A 57 5.37 1.71 -16.89
CA GLN A 57 4.56 1.02 -17.89
C GLN A 57 3.18 1.68 -18.09
N ILE A 58 2.52 2.12 -17.02
CA ILE A 58 1.22 2.82 -17.11
C ILE A 58 1.37 4.14 -17.86
N LYS A 59 2.44 4.91 -17.59
CA LYS A 59 2.71 6.16 -18.31
C LYS A 59 3.02 5.92 -19.78
N GLN A 60 3.82 4.90 -20.10
CA GLN A 60 4.10 4.53 -21.49
C GLN A 60 2.83 4.16 -22.24
N LEU A 61 1.98 3.32 -21.65
CA LEU A 61 0.71 2.89 -22.27
C LEU A 61 -0.30 4.02 -22.43
N HIS A 62 -0.19 5.09 -21.63
CA HIS A 62 -1.02 6.28 -21.77
C HIS A 62 -0.60 7.16 -22.95
N ASN A 63 0.69 7.20 -23.26
CA ASN A 63 1.23 8.04 -24.34
C ASN A 63 1.19 7.35 -25.72
N THR A 64 0.79 6.08 -25.81
CA THR A 64 0.61 5.38 -27.07
C THR A 64 -0.78 5.69 -27.64
N GLU A 65 -0.83 6.21 -28.87
CA GLU A 65 -2.09 6.34 -29.62
C GLU A 65 -2.59 4.95 -30.02
N LEU A 66 -3.74 4.56 -29.49
CA LEU A 66 -4.42 3.28 -29.77
C LEU A 66 -5.85 3.60 -30.22
N THR A 67 -6.39 2.81 -31.15
CA THR A 67 -7.74 3.05 -31.72
C THR A 67 -8.57 1.77 -31.75
N GLY A 68 -9.85 1.86 -31.38
CA GLY A 68 -10.80 0.75 -31.49
C GLY A 68 -10.61 -0.32 -30.41
N GLU A 69 -10.57 -1.60 -30.78
CA GLU A 69 -10.43 -2.72 -29.83
C GLU A 69 -9.13 -2.67 -29.01
N GLU A 70 -8.07 -2.06 -29.55
CA GLU A 70 -6.79 -1.90 -28.87
C GLU A 70 -6.88 -0.90 -27.70
N GLU A 71 -7.77 0.08 -27.79
CA GLU A 71 -8.01 1.06 -26.72
C GLU A 71 -8.67 0.42 -25.51
N ASP A 72 -9.71 -0.41 -25.75
CA ASP A 72 -10.42 -1.13 -24.71
C ASP A 72 -9.49 -2.14 -23.99
N ALA A 73 -8.71 -2.90 -24.75
CA ALA A 73 -7.73 -3.83 -24.20
C ALA A 73 -6.64 -3.12 -23.38
N ALA A 74 -6.17 -1.96 -23.85
CA ALA A 74 -5.20 -1.15 -23.12
C ALA A 74 -5.80 -0.52 -21.85
N GLY A 75 -7.09 -0.18 -21.85
CA GLY A 75 -7.82 0.28 -20.68
C GLY A 75 -7.86 -0.78 -19.56
N GLU A 76 -8.20 -2.02 -19.91
CA GLU A 76 -8.18 -3.14 -18.95
C GLU A 76 -6.77 -3.41 -18.42
N LEU A 77 -5.76 -3.37 -19.30
CA LEU A 77 -4.37 -3.58 -18.92
C LEU A 77 -3.83 -2.46 -18.02
N LYS A 78 -4.20 -1.20 -18.27
CA LYS A 78 -3.90 -0.05 -17.38
C LYS A 78 -4.52 -0.25 -16.00
N TYR A 79 -5.78 -0.69 -15.95
CA TYR A 79 -6.46 -0.96 -14.68
C TYR A 79 -5.79 -2.08 -13.89
N LYS A 80 -5.47 -3.20 -14.55
CA LYS A 80 -4.78 -4.33 -13.90
C LYS A 80 -3.43 -3.91 -13.32
N LYS A 81 -2.61 -3.21 -14.11
CA LYS A 81 -1.30 -2.68 -13.65
C LYS A 81 -1.44 -1.68 -12.51
N PHE A 82 -2.49 -0.86 -12.52
CA PHE A 82 -2.77 0.06 -11.43
C PHE A 82 -3.19 -0.67 -10.15
N SER A 83 -4.01 -1.72 -10.27
CA SER A 83 -4.38 -2.59 -9.15
C SER A 83 -3.14 -3.27 -8.54
N ASP A 84 -2.25 -3.81 -9.37
CA ASP A 84 -1.01 -4.42 -8.91
C ASP A 84 -0.09 -3.40 -8.23
N TYR A 85 0.04 -2.19 -8.81
CA TYR A 85 0.76 -1.08 -8.19
C TYR A 85 0.21 -0.75 -6.80
N SER A 86 -1.12 -0.64 -6.67
CA SER A 86 -1.80 -0.35 -5.41
C SER A 86 -1.48 -1.41 -4.37
N LEU A 87 -1.53 -2.68 -4.76
CA LEU A 87 -1.28 -3.79 -3.86
C LEU A 87 0.17 -3.76 -3.35
N PHE A 88 1.15 -3.51 -4.24
CA PHE A 88 2.55 -3.43 -3.84
C PHE A 88 2.87 -2.20 -2.98
N ALA A 89 2.33 -1.03 -3.30
CA ALA A 89 2.54 0.18 -2.52
C ALA A 89 1.96 0.06 -1.10
N GLN A 90 0.74 -0.49 -0.97
CA GLN A 90 0.11 -0.69 0.34
C GLN A 90 0.81 -1.78 1.15
N SER A 91 1.19 -2.89 0.53
CA SER A 91 1.93 -3.97 1.19
C SER A 91 3.30 -3.49 1.67
N SER A 92 4.02 -2.72 0.85
CA SER A 92 5.28 -2.07 1.24
C SER A 92 5.09 -1.15 2.44
N THR A 93 4.04 -0.34 2.47
CA THR A 93 3.76 0.55 3.62
C THR A 93 3.54 -0.24 4.91
N VAL A 94 2.77 -1.33 4.86
CA VAL A 94 2.55 -2.22 6.01
C VAL A 94 3.86 -2.86 6.46
N LEU A 95 4.68 -3.35 5.53
CA LEU A 95 5.98 -3.95 5.86
C LEU A 95 6.97 -2.95 6.45
N SER A 96 7.00 -1.71 5.97
CA SER A 96 7.84 -0.64 6.54
C SER A 96 7.43 -0.36 7.99
N PHE A 97 6.12 -0.35 8.27
CA PHE A 97 5.61 -0.17 9.62
C PHE A 97 5.98 -1.34 10.55
N LEU A 98 5.89 -2.57 10.03
CA LEU A 98 6.29 -3.78 10.75
C LEU A 98 7.80 -3.76 11.07
N ALA A 99 8.62 -3.40 10.10
CA ALA A 99 10.08 -3.32 10.27
C ALA A 99 10.45 -2.24 11.30
N LEU A 100 9.82 -1.05 11.23
CA LEU A 100 10.01 -0.01 12.24
C LEU A 100 9.65 -0.50 13.64
N SER A 101 8.49 -1.14 13.78
CA SER A 101 8.03 -1.69 15.06
C SER A 101 9.02 -2.71 15.64
N PHE A 102 9.52 -3.62 14.81
CA PHE A 102 10.55 -4.60 15.22
C PHE A 102 11.85 -3.92 15.66
N THR A 103 12.34 -2.93 14.90
CA THR A 103 13.57 -2.22 15.25
C THR A 103 13.47 -1.48 16.58
N LEU A 104 12.29 -0.92 16.91
CA LEU A 104 12.03 -0.22 18.16
C LEU A 104 11.87 -1.18 19.35
N VAL A 105 11.07 -2.24 19.20
CA VAL A 105 10.82 -3.23 20.26
C VAL A 105 12.11 -3.95 20.65
N CYS A 106 12.92 -4.35 19.66
CA CYS A 106 14.17 -5.05 19.90
C CYS A 106 15.36 -4.13 20.22
N LYS A 107 15.14 -2.81 20.37
CA LYS A 107 16.18 -1.80 20.66
C LYS A 107 17.41 -1.96 19.76
N MET A 108 17.18 -2.08 18.45
CA MET A 108 18.23 -2.27 17.46
C MET A 108 19.07 -1.01 17.24
N ASP A 109 20.14 -1.16 16.47
CA ASP A 109 21.02 -0.06 16.06
C ASP A 109 20.24 1.12 15.47
N ILE A 110 20.61 2.34 15.86
CA ILE A 110 19.89 3.56 15.48
C ILE A 110 19.84 3.77 13.96
N VAL A 111 20.84 3.24 13.24
CA VAL A 111 20.90 3.26 11.77
C VAL A 111 19.73 2.50 11.16
N LEU A 112 19.38 1.32 11.69
CA LEU A 112 18.25 0.52 11.20
C LEU A 112 16.91 1.21 11.49
N VAL A 113 16.79 1.88 12.63
CA VAL A 113 15.61 2.68 12.97
C VAL A 113 15.42 3.82 11.96
N ILE A 114 16.48 4.58 11.67
CA ILE A 114 16.44 5.66 10.68
C ILE A 114 16.07 5.11 9.29
N LEU A 115 16.66 3.98 8.89
CA LEU A 115 16.35 3.36 7.60
C LEU A 115 14.88 2.91 7.50
N SER A 116 14.32 2.33 8.56
CA SER A 116 12.90 1.98 8.66
C SER A 116 11.99 3.21 8.48
N ILE A 117 12.34 4.33 9.11
CA ILE A 117 11.59 5.59 8.99
C ILE A 117 11.63 6.10 7.54
N ILE A 118 12.80 6.10 6.91
CA ILE A 118 12.93 6.49 5.50
C ILE A 118 12.08 5.58 4.60
N LEU A 119 12.12 4.26 4.81
CA LEU A 119 11.31 3.30 4.06
C LEU A 119 9.81 3.57 4.21
N LEU A 120 9.37 3.95 5.41
CA LEU A 120 7.98 4.28 5.68
C LEU A 120 7.56 5.56 4.95
N ILE A 121 8.40 6.61 4.97
CA ILE A 121 8.16 7.86 4.25
C ILE A 121 8.05 7.61 2.75
N VAL A 122 8.96 6.79 2.19
CA VAL A 122 8.96 6.42 0.77
C VAL A 122 7.70 5.62 0.42
N GLY A 123 7.33 4.61 1.20
CA GLY A 123 6.10 3.83 0.98
C GLY A 123 4.84 4.70 1.01
N TYR A 124 4.79 5.67 1.93
CA TYR A 124 3.71 6.63 1.99
C TYR A 124 3.67 7.55 0.76
N ALA A 125 4.83 8.02 0.29
CA ALA A 125 4.92 8.82 -0.93
C ALA A 125 4.40 8.06 -2.16
N PHE A 126 4.70 6.76 -2.27
CA PHE A 126 4.17 5.90 -3.35
C PHE A 126 2.66 5.74 -3.29
N THR A 127 2.12 5.62 -2.07
CA THR A 127 0.68 5.54 -1.83
C THR A 127 0.00 6.86 -2.18
N ALA A 128 0.60 8.01 -1.83
CA ALA A 128 0.11 9.32 -2.23
C ALA A 128 0.18 9.52 -3.76
N TYR A 129 1.23 9.02 -4.40
CA TYR A 129 1.42 9.09 -5.83
C TYR A 129 0.37 8.27 -6.62
N MET A 130 -0.28 7.27 -6.00
CA MET A 130 -1.39 6.53 -6.61
C MET A 130 -2.45 7.46 -7.20
N ILE A 131 -2.73 8.58 -6.56
CA ILE A 131 -3.81 9.45 -7.01
C ILE A 131 -3.43 10.19 -8.29
N GLN A 132 -2.16 10.56 -8.41
CA GLN A 132 -1.65 11.09 -9.67
C GLN A 132 -1.69 10.03 -10.75
N LEU A 133 -1.34 8.79 -10.42
CA LEU A 133 -1.36 7.67 -11.35
C LEU A 133 -2.78 7.34 -11.85
N MET A 134 -3.79 7.50 -10.99
CA MET A 134 -5.19 7.27 -11.34
C MET A 134 -5.68 8.19 -12.46
N LYS A 135 -5.13 9.41 -12.59
CA LYS A 135 -5.45 10.33 -13.70
C LYS A 135 -5.05 9.78 -15.07
N PHE A 136 -3.97 8.99 -15.13
CA PHE A 136 -3.51 8.38 -16.38
C PHE A 136 -4.33 7.13 -16.76
N VAL A 137 -4.92 6.46 -15.76
CA VAL A 137 -5.75 5.26 -15.96
C VAL A 137 -7.18 5.64 -16.34
N TYR A 138 -7.72 6.69 -15.73
CA TYR A 138 -9.07 7.19 -15.99
C TYR A 138 -9.05 8.70 -16.30
N PRO A 139 -8.58 9.11 -17.48
CA PRO A 139 -8.51 10.53 -17.85
C PRO A 139 -9.88 11.20 -17.89
N ASP A 140 -10.94 10.46 -18.30
CA ASP A 140 -12.31 10.99 -18.42
C ASP A 140 -13.03 11.17 -17.09
N ARG A 141 -12.43 10.69 -15.99
CA ARG A 141 -12.99 10.89 -14.66
C ARG A 141 -12.40 12.17 -14.07
N GLU A 142 -13.27 13.11 -13.72
CA GLU A 142 -12.91 14.23 -12.84
C GLU A 142 -12.50 13.68 -11.47
N ILE A 143 -11.21 13.39 -11.29
CA ILE A 143 -10.65 13.00 -9.99
C ILE A 143 -10.51 14.27 -9.17
N PRO A 144 -11.34 14.48 -8.15
CA PRO A 144 -11.31 15.73 -7.40
C PRO A 144 -9.95 15.86 -6.71
N LEU A 145 -9.29 17.01 -6.90
CA LEU A 145 -8.09 17.35 -6.15
C LEU A 145 -8.43 17.47 -4.65
N PHE A 146 -7.57 16.93 -3.79
CA PHE A 146 -7.78 16.80 -2.33
C PHE A 146 -8.11 18.10 -1.58
N LEU A 147 -7.89 19.25 -2.19
CA LEU A 147 -8.05 20.57 -1.57
C LEU A 147 -9.27 21.37 -2.09
N THR A 148 -10.01 20.90 -3.10
CA THR A 148 -11.08 21.72 -3.68
C THR A 148 -12.46 21.39 -3.10
N ARG A 149 -13.30 22.43 -2.94
CA ARG A 149 -14.72 22.32 -2.53
C ARG A 149 -15.53 21.38 -3.44
N SER A 150 -15.04 21.09 -4.66
CA SER A 150 -15.60 20.12 -5.59
C SER A 150 -15.45 18.65 -5.15
N PHE A 151 -14.46 18.32 -4.30
CA PHE A 151 -14.30 16.96 -3.73
C PHE A 151 -15.54 16.53 -2.96
N ARG A 152 -16.12 17.44 -2.16
CA ARG A 152 -17.34 17.18 -1.39
C ARG A 152 -18.52 16.84 -2.30
N LYS A 153 -18.70 17.58 -3.40
CA LYS A 153 -19.79 17.35 -4.36
C LYS A 153 -19.62 16.02 -5.11
N SER A 154 -18.40 15.70 -5.57
CA SER A 154 -18.12 14.45 -6.29
C SER A 154 -18.23 13.22 -5.38
N PHE A 155 -17.81 13.35 -4.11
CA PHE A 155 -18.01 12.34 -3.07
C PHE A 155 -19.51 12.05 -2.84
N TRP A 156 -20.31 13.08 -2.57
CA TRP A 156 -21.76 12.93 -2.38
C TRP A 156 -22.44 12.31 -3.61
N LYS A 157 -22.05 12.72 -4.82
CA LYS A 157 -22.59 12.19 -6.07
C LYS A 157 -22.21 10.71 -6.29
N SER A 158 -21.02 10.30 -5.87
CA SER A 158 -20.55 8.91 -5.95
C SER A 158 -21.18 8.01 -4.88
N LEU A 159 -21.43 8.56 -3.69
CA LEU A 159 -22.10 7.88 -2.58
C LEU A 159 -23.58 7.65 -2.92
N MET A 160 -24.25 8.63 -3.53
CA MET A 160 -25.63 8.50 -4.03
C MET A 160 -25.77 7.51 -5.21
N LYS A 161 -24.71 7.34 -6.02
CA LYS A 161 -24.69 6.38 -7.15
C LYS A 161 -24.32 4.95 -6.75
N GLY A 162 -23.95 4.69 -5.49
CA GLY A 162 -23.70 3.33 -4.97
C GLY A 162 -22.58 2.53 -5.65
N LYS A 163 -21.70 3.15 -6.46
CA LYS A 163 -20.86 2.42 -7.42
C LYS A 163 -19.34 2.52 -7.26
N ASN A 164 -18.79 3.19 -6.24
CA ASN A 164 -17.32 3.29 -6.11
C ASN A 164 -16.84 3.18 -4.65
N ILE A 165 -16.45 1.97 -4.26
CA ILE A 165 -15.81 1.65 -2.97
C ILE A 165 -14.45 2.37 -2.81
N LEU A 166 -13.76 2.64 -3.92
CA LEU A 166 -12.45 3.31 -3.97
C LEU A 166 -12.47 4.76 -3.44
N LEU A 167 -13.54 5.53 -3.70
CA LEU A 167 -13.69 6.89 -3.16
C LEU A 167 -14.01 6.90 -1.66
N CYS A 168 -14.70 5.87 -1.16
CA CYS A 168 -14.95 5.70 0.27
C CYS A 168 -13.67 5.36 1.04
N MET A 169 -12.76 4.55 0.47
CA MET A 169 -11.51 4.17 1.13
C MET A 169 -10.59 5.38 1.36
N VAL A 170 -10.54 6.31 0.41
CA VAL A 170 -9.82 7.59 0.54
C VAL A 170 -10.43 8.49 1.63
N TYR A 171 -11.75 8.44 1.83
CA TYR A 171 -12.44 9.24 2.85
C TYR A 171 -12.31 8.66 4.26
N ILE A 172 -12.35 7.32 4.40
CA ILE A 172 -12.19 6.64 5.70
C ILE A 172 -10.79 6.89 6.28
N ASN A 173 -9.75 6.94 5.44
CA ASN A 173 -8.38 7.22 5.86
C ASN A 173 -8.18 8.65 6.43
N ARG A 174 -9.21 9.52 6.37
CA ARG A 174 -9.21 10.86 6.96
C ARG A 174 -10.14 11.04 8.16
N ILE A 175 -11.09 10.13 8.41
CA ILE A 175 -11.95 10.21 9.61
C ILE A 175 -11.19 9.69 10.86
N THR A 176 -10.08 8.98 10.66
CA THR A 176 -9.26 8.42 11.75
C THR A 176 -8.13 9.35 12.22
N TYR A 177 -8.09 10.60 11.77
CA TYR A 177 -7.20 11.66 12.25
C TYR A 177 -7.99 12.91 12.63
#